data_AF-A0A7K0BZ89-F1
#
_entry.id   AF-A0A7K0BZ89-F1
#
_cell.length_a   1.000
_cell.length_b   1.000
_cell.length_c   1.000
_cell.angle_alpha   90.00
_cell.angle_beta   90.00
_cell.angle_gamma   90.00
#
_symmetry.space_group_name_H-M   'P 1'
#
loop_
_entity.id
_entity.type
_entity.pdbx_description
1 polymer ?
#
loop_
_entity_poly.entity_id
_entity_poly.type
_entity_poly.pdbx_seq_one_letter_code
_entity_poly.pdbx_strand_id
1 'polypeptide(L)'
;MRTFLEFKLEDAMRIGAFRAWAGLLLLGGTGLLTGCGMLGGDNTSTVCADAKTAFQQYMTQVRSVSPAQPAEWRPPTEQLAGRVGALAGKAEDTKLKAALTDVSGRLKAASATIGTGDAAQLNAVMKDTPQRIGKACG
;
A
#
# COMPACT_ATOMS: atom_id res chain seq x y z
N MET A 1 -14.06 -35.04 1.09
CA MET A 1 -12.75 -35.03 0.39
C MET A 1 -12.70 -34.08 -0.80
N ARG A 2 -13.79 -33.91 -1.59
CA ARG A 2 -13.81 -32.99 -2.74
C ARG A 2 -13.55 -31.51 -2.39
N THR A 3 -14.07 -31.06 -1.25
CA THR A 3 -13.91 -29.68 -0.74
C THR A 3 -12.50 -29.32 -0.28
N PHE A 4 -11.69 -30.29 0.13
CA PHE A 4 -10.34 -30.02 0.65
C PHE A 4 -9.31 -29.82 -0.47
N LEU A 5 -9.53 -30.48 -1.62
CA LEU A 5 -8.69 -30.32 -2.81
C LEU A 5 -8.94 -28.99 -3.51
N GLU A 6 -10.20 -28.56 -3.60
CA GLU A 6 -10.57 -27.26 -4.19
C GLU A 6 -9.97 -26.11 -3.38
N PHE A 7 -10.08 -26.15 -2.04
CA PHE A 7 -9.51 -25.14 -1.15
C PHE A 7 -7.98 -25.02 -1.30
N LYS A 8 -7.28 -26.16 -1.41
CA LYS A 8 -5.83 -26.20 -1.59
C LYS A 8 -5.40 -25.66 -2.97
N LEU A 9 -6.22 -25.86 -4.01
CA LEU A 9 -6.00 -25.27 -5.33
C LEU A 9 -6.22 -23.75 -5.32
N GLU A 10 -7.26 -23.29 -4.63
CA GLU A 10 -7.56 -21.85 -4.49
C GLU A 10 -6.43 -21.11 -3.77
N ASP A 11 -5.90 -21.67 -2.67
CA ASP A 11 -4.76 -21.08 -1.96
C ASP A 11 -3.49 -21.06 -2.83
N ALA A 12 -3.21 -22.13 -3.56
CA ALA A 12 -2.07 -22.19 -4.47
C ALA A 12 -2.19 -21.17 -5.61
N MET A 13 -3.39 -20.97 -6.14
CA MET A 13 -3.68 -19.98 -7.18
C MET A 13 -3.54 -18.55 -6.66
N ARG A 14 -4.03 -18.26 -5.44
CA ARG A 14 -3.86 -16.96 -4.77
C ARG A 14 -2.39 -16.66 -4.53
N ILE A 15 -1.62 -17.61 -4.01
CA ILE A 15 -0.17 -17.46 -3.80
C ILE A 15 0.57 -17.30 -5.13
N GLY A 16 0.15 -18.00 -6.20
CA GLY A 16 0.70 -17.82 -7.54
C GLY A 16 0.44 -16.43 -8.12
N ALA A 17 -0.81 -15.95 -8.02
CA ALA A 17 -1.20 -14.61 -8.44
C ALA A 17 -0.48 -13.53 -7.63
N PHE A 18 -0.33 -13.74 -6.31
CA PHE A 18 0.45 -12.91 -5.42
C PHE A 18 1.90 -12.79 -5.87
N ARG A 19 2.56 -13.92 -6.15
CA ARG A 19 3.97 -13.95 -6.61
C ARG A 19 4.14 -13.19 -7.91
N ALA A 20 3.25 -13.38 -8.87
CA ALA A 20 3.29 -12.68 -10.16
C ALA A 20 3.12 -11.17 -9.98
N TRP A 21 2.15 -10.76 -9.16
CA TRP A 21 1.91 -9.36 -8.83
C TRP A 21 3.06 -8.72 -8.06
N ALA A 22 3.57 -9.40 -7.03
CA ALA A 22 4.70 -8.95 -6.23
C ALA A 22 5.93 -8.78 -7.14
N GLY A 23 6.22 -9.75 -8.00
CA GLY A 23 7.28 -9.63 -9.01
C GLY A 23 7.12 -8.38 -9.90
N LEU A 24 5.90 -8.13 -10.41
CA LEU A 24 5.61 -6.96 -11.22
C LEU A 24 5.79 -5.64 -10.45
N LEU A 25 5.32 -5.57 -9.20
CA LEU A 25 5.48 -4.40 -8.34
C LEU A 25 6.94 -4.07 -8.07
N LEU A 26 7.74 -5.10 -7.77
CA LEU A 26 9.16 -4.95 -7.46
C LEU A 26 9.94 -4.41 -8.66
N LEU A 27 9.57 -4.86 -9.88
CA LEU A 27 10.15 -4.44 -11.16
C LEU A 27 9.63 -3.07 -11.65
N GLY A 28 8.39 -2.70 -11.34
CA GLY A 28 7.76 -1.45 -11.83
C GLY A 28 7.85 -0.23 -10.90
N GLY A 29 8.55 -0.34 -9.77
CA GLY A 29 8.36 0.53 -8.59
C GLY A 29 8.89 1.97 -8.61
N THR A 30 9.19 2.60 -9.75
CA THR A 30 9.74 3.98 -9.78
C THR A 30 8.73 5.07 -10.12
N GLY A 31 7.53 4.73 -10.61
CA GLY A 31 6.57 5.71 -11.15
C GLY A 31 5.47 6.21 -10.20
N LEU A 32 5.34 5.66 -8.99
CA LEU A 32 4.12 5.84 -8.20
C LEU A 32 3.87 7.28 -7.71
N LEU A 33 4.85 8.19 -7.71
CA LEU A 33 4.68 9.50 -7.06
C LEU A 33 5.36 10.66 -7.81
N THR A 34 5.31 10.64 -9.14
CA THR A 34 5.79 11.76 -9.99
C THR A 34 4.80 12.94 -10.07
N GLY A 35 3.60 12.82 -9.50
CA GLY A 35 2.53 13.82 -9.59
C GLY A 35 2.27 14.68 -8.34
N CYS A 36 3.11 14.63 -7.29
CA CYS A 36 2.95 15.53 -6.14
C CYS A 36 3.49 16.92 -6.52
N GLY A 37 2.62 17.76 -7.06
CA GLY A 37 2.88 19.18 -7.31
C GLY A 37 3.01 19.94 -5.98
N MET A 38 3.95 20.88 -5.96
CA MET A 38 4.29 21.73 -4.81
C MET A 38 3.30 22.90 -4.72
N LEU A 39 2.01 22.63 -4.45
CA LEU A 39 0.97 23.66 -4.31
C LEU A 39 0.02 23.31 -3.16
N GLY A 40 0.49 23.45 -1.92
CA GLY A 40 -0.33 23.33 -0.73
C GLY A 40 0.07 24.36 0.33
N GLY A 41 -0.92 24.94 1.02
CA GLY A 41 -0.74 25.81 2.19
C GLY A 41 -0.10 25.09 3.38
N ASP A 42 -0.11 25.72 4.55
CA ASP A 42 0.64 25.30 5.75
C ASP A 42 0.59 23.78 6.02
N ASN A 43 1.78 23.23 6.29
CA ASN A 43 2.20 21.83 6.47
C ASN A 43 1.80 20.77 5.42
N THR A 44 0.92 21.07 4.47
CA THR A 44 0.43 20.15 3.43
C THR A 44 1.58 19.59 2.60
N SER A 45 2.49 20.45 2.14
CA SER A 45 3.66 20.05 1.34
C SER A 45 4.58 19.08 2.11
N THR A 46 4.79 19.33 3.41
CA THR A 46 5.57 18.45 4.30
C THR A 46 4.90 17.09 4.47
N VAL A 47 3.60 17.07 4.78
CA VAL A 47 2.85 15.82 4.96
C VAL A 47 2.81 15.00 3.67
N CYS A 48 2.68 15.65 2.51
CA CYS A 48 2.75 15.01 1.21
C CYS A 48 4.13 14.42 0.91
N ALA A 49 5.21 15.13 1.21
CA ALA A 49 6.58 14.63 1.09
C ALA A 49 6.84 13.44 2.04
N ASP A 50 6.36 13.51 3.27
CA ASP A 50 6.48 12.44 4.26
C ASP A 50 5.68 11.19 3.84
N ALA A 51 4.47 11.38 3.31
CA ALA A 51 3.66 10.29 2.78
C ALA A 51 4.41 9.59 1.64
N LYS A 52 4.98 10.36 0.71
CA LYS A 52 5.81 9.82 -0.37
C LYS A 52 6.99 9.02 0.15
N THR A 53 7.69 9.55 1.14
CA THR A 53 8.81 8.86 1.79
C THR A 53 8.36 7.55 2.44
N ALA A 54 7.20 7.53 3.09
CA ALA A 54 6.66 6.30 3.69
C ALA A 54 6.39 5.21 2.65
N PHE A 55 5.78 5.55 1.50
CA PHE A 55 5.57 4.60 0.40
C PHE A 55 6.88 4.12 -0.23
N GLN A 56 7.88 5.00 -0.38
CA GLN A 56 9.20 4.60 -0.88
C GLN A 56 9.91 3.63 0.07
N GLN A 57 9.88 3.92 1.38
CA GLN A 57 10.45 3.02 2.40
C GLN A 57 9.75 1.67 2.41
N TYR A 58 8.41 1.67 2.28
CA TYR A 58 7.65 0.42 2.14
C TYR A 58 8.10 -0.39 0.92
N MET A 59 8.23 0.24 -0.26
CA MET A 59 8.71 -0.43 -1.47
C MET A 59 10.11 -1.04 -1.28
N THR A 60 11.00 -0.36 -0.56
CA THR A 60 12.32 -0.90 -0.20
C THR A 60 12.21 -2.08 0.76
N GLN A 61 11.35 -2.01 1.78
CA GLN A 61 11.15 -3.11 2.73
C GLN A 61 10.60 -4.35 2.04
N VAL A 62 9.55 -4.22 1.21
CA VAL A 62 8.96 -5.38 0.53
C VAL A 62 9.86 -5.96 -0.57
N ARG A 63 10.81 -5.18 -1.09
CA ARG A 63 11.90 -5.70 -1.95
C ARG A 63 12.85 -6.63 -1.23
N SER A 64 13.05 -6.42 0.07
CA SER A 64 13.85 -7.31 0.91
C SER A 64 13.08 -8.55 1.37
N VAL A 65 11.77 -8.59 1.14
CA VAL A 65 10.90 -9.70 1.52
C VAL A 65 10.69 -10.62 0.32
N SER A 66 10.63 -11.93 0.56
CA SER A 66 10.38 -12.88 -0.53
C SER A 66 8.97 -12.71 -1.09
N PRO A 67 8.79 -12.51 -2.41
CA PRO A 67 7.47 -12.54 -3.03
C PRO A 67 6.80 -13.92 -2.92
N ALA A 68 7.55 -14.96 -2.51
CA ALA A 68 7.02 -16.29 -2.27
C ALA A 68 6.35 -16.46 -0.89
N GLN A 69 6.47 -15.47 0.01
CA GLN A 69 6.04 -15.54 1.41
C GLN A 69 5.07 -14.39 1.74
N PRO A 70 3.77 -14.53 1.46
CA PRO A 70 2.78 -13.47 1.67
C PRO A 70 2.67 -13.01 3.14
N ALA A 71 2.88 -13.93 4.08
CA ALA A 71 2.90 -13.62 5.51
C ALA A 71 3.97 -12.59 5.90
N GLU A 72 5.12 -12.58 5.22
CA GLU A 72 6.20 -11.62 5.48
C GLU A 72 5.89 -10.20 4.96
N TRP A 73 4.90 -10.06 4.06
CA TRP A 73 4.46 -8.76 3.54
C TRP A 73 3.46 -8.07 4.49
N ARG A 74 2.87 -8.81 5.43
CA ARG A 74 1.91 -8.23 6.39
C ARG A 74 2.56 -7.18 7.31
N PRO A 75 3.66 -7.46 8.03
CA PRO A 75 4.30 -6.46 8.91
C PRO A 75 4.67 -5.13 8.23
N PRO A 76 5.34 -5.10 7.06
CA PRO A 76 5.65 -3.82 6.40
C PRO A 76 4.39 -3.09 5.91
N THR A 77 3.34 -3.83 5.52
CA THR A 77 2.06 -3.21 5.11
C THR A 77 1.34 -2.58 6.31
N GLU A 78 1.32 -3.23 7.47
CA GLU A 78 0.80 -2.67 8.72
C GLU A 78 1.59 -1.44 9.16
N GLN A 79 2.92 -1.49 9.05
CA GLN A 79 3.79 -0.36 9.36
C GLN A 79 3.49 0.85 8.44
N LEU A 80 3.31 0.62 7.14
CA LEU A 80 2.90 1.66 6.21
C LEU A 80 1.53 2.24 6.58
N ALA A 81 0.54 1.40 6.89
CA ALA A 81 -0.78 1.85 7.32
C ALA A 81 -0.70 2.76 8.54
N GLY A 82 0.08 2.38 9.55
CA GLY A 82 0.30 3.18 10.76
C GLY A 82 0.97 4.51 10.48
N ARG A 83 2.01 4.53 9.63
CA ARG A 83 2.71 5.76 9.23
C ARG A 83 1.78 6.73 8.48
N VAL A 84 1.02 6.24 7.52
CA VAL A 84 0.04 7.05 6.78
C VAL A 84 -1.04 7.59 7.70
N GLY A 85 -1.51 6.80 8.67
CA GLY A 85 -2.47 7.25 9.69
C GLY A 85 -1.90 8.34 10.60
N ALA A 86 -0.64 8.21 11.01
CA ALA A 86 0.06 9.24 11.78
C ALA A 86 0.20 10.55 10.98
N LEU A 87 0.46 10.47 9.68
CA LEU A 87 0.50 11.63 8.79
C LEU A 87 -0.87 12.28 8.63
N ALA A 88 -1.95 11.49 8.56
CA ALA A 88 -3.31 12.01 8.59
C ALA A 88 -3.59 12.82 9.87
N GLY A 89 -3.04 12.40 11.01
CA GLY A 89 -3.14 13.14 12.27
C GLY A 89 -2.37 14.47 12.28
N LYS A 90 -1.34 14.61 11.44
CA LYS A 90 -0.55 15.84 11.30
C LYS A 90 -1.11 16.78 10.22
N ALA A 91 -1.83 16.27 9.23
CA ALA A 91 -2.42 17.07 8.17
C ALA A 91 -3.42 18.10 8.74
N GLU A 92 -3.14 19.38 8.49
CA GLU A 92 -4.08 20.47 8.83
C GLU A 92 -5.17 20.61 7.75
N ASP A 93 -4.83 20.35 6.49
CA ASP A 93 -5.83 20.29 5.42
C ASP A 93 -6.78 19.10 5.60
N THR A 94 -8.07 19.39 5.58
CA THR A 94 -9.12 18.39 5.85
C THR A 94 -9.23 17.35 4.73
N LYS A 95 -8.97 17.74 3.47
CA LYS A 95 -9.01 16.80 2.33
C LYS A 95 -7.83 15.85 2.38
N LEU A 96 -6.63 16.35 2.68
CA LEU A 96 -5.44 15.55 2.88
C LEU A 96 -5.60 14.59 4.05
N LYS A 97 -6.08 15.08 5.19
CA LYS A 97 -6.38 14.24 6.35
C LYS A 97 -7.36 13.12 6.01
N ALA A 98 -8.45 13.42 5.31
CA ALA A 98 -9.43 12.42 4.89
C ALA A 98 -8.83 11.39 3.92
N ALA A 99 -8.06 11.85 2.93
CA ALA A 99 -7.39 10.98 1.96
C ALA A 99 -6.38 10.03 2.63
N LEU A 100 -5.55 10.54 3.53
CA LEU A 100 -4.57 9.73 4.28
C LEU A 100 -5.26 8.75 5.24
N THR A 101 -6.34 9.17 5.90
CA THR A 101 -7.13 8.28 6.78
C THR A 101 -7.75 7.13 5.99
N ASP A 102 -8.34 7.41 4.83
CA ASP A 102 -8.89 6.40 3.92
C ASP A 102 -7.81 5.41 3.47
N VAL A 103 -6.68 5.92 2.96
CA VAL A 103 -5.56 5.09 2.51
C VAL A 103 -5.01 4.23 3.66
N SER A 104 -4.83 4.79 4.86
CA SER A 104 -4.40 4.06 6.06
C SER A 104 -5.36 2.92 6.40
N GLY A 105 -6.68 3.18 6.38
CA GLY A 105 -7.70 2.17 6.62
C GLY A 105 -7.68 1.04 5.59
N ARG A 106 -7.55 1.38 4.30
CA ARG A 106 -7.48 0.39 3.21
C ARG A 106 -6.19 -0.43 3.27
N LEU A 107 -5.06 0.17 3.66
CA LEU A 107 -3.81 -0.57 3.88
C LEU A 107 -3.91 -1.55 5.05
N LYS A 108 -4.58 -1.16 6.14
CA LYS A 108 -4.81 -2.05 7.30
C LYS A 108 -5.75 -3.22 6.95
N ALA A 109 -6.75 -2.98 6.11
CA ALA A 109 -7.59 -4.06 5.58
C ALA A 109 -6.77 -5.00 4.67
N ALA A 110 -5.96 -4.42 3.77
CA ALA A 110 -5.11 -5.18 2.87
C ALA A 110 -4.03 -6.00 3.60
N SER A 111 -3.52 -5.51 4.74
CA SER A 111 -2.56 -6.27 5.54
C SER A 111 -3.16 -7.53 6.15
N ALA A 112 -4.47 -7.53 6.46
CA ALA A 112 -5.16 -8.71 6.96
C ALA A 112 -5.28 -9.80 5.87
N THR A 113 -5.47 -9.42 4.61
CA THR A 113 -5.66 -10.36 3.48
C THR A 113 -4.35 -10.78 2.83
N ILE A 114 -3.33 -9.92 2.82
CA ILE A 114 -2.04 -10.26 2.19
C ILE A 114 -1.32 -11.40 2.91
N GLY A 115 -1.50 -11.51 4.23
CA GLY A 115 -0.92 -12.61 5.01
C GLY A 115 -1.41 -13.99 4.56
N THR A 116 -2.57 -14.05 3.89
CA THR A 116 -3.15 -15.28 3.33
C THR A 116 -2.93 -15.41 1.82
N GLY A 117 -2.11 -14.54 1.21
CA GLY A 117 -1.83 -14.56 -0.22
C GLY A 117 -2.80 -13.79 -1.11
N ASP A 118 -3.77 -13.05 -0.54
CA ASP A 118 -4.65 -12.18 -1.32
C ASP A 118 -4.13 -10.72 -1.32
N ALA A 119 -3.52 -10.34 -2.44
CA ALA A 119 -3.03 -8.98 -2.69
C ALA A 119 -4.00 -8.10 -3.48
N ALA A 120 -5.24 -8.53 -3.78
CA ALA A 120 -6.16 -7.74 -4.59
C ALA A 120 -6.41 -6.36 -3.98
N GLN A 121 -6.64 -6.31 -2.66
CA GLN A 121 -6.82 -5.06 -1.93
C GLN A 121 -5.55 -4.20 -1.93
N LEU A 122 -4.39 -4.80 -1.65
CA LEU A 122 -3.14 -4.04 -1.63
C LEU A 122 -2.80 -3.47 -3.02
N ASN A 123 -3.00 -4.25 -4.08
CA ASN A 123 -2.82 -3.80 -5.47
C ASN A 123 -3.73 -2.62 -5.80
N ALA A 124 -5.01 -2.70 -5.43
CA ALA A 124 -5.97 -1.62 -5.64
C ALA A 124 -5.53 -0.35 -4.90
N VAL A 125 -5.13 -0.48 -3.63
CA VAL A 125 -4.63 0.66 -2.84
C VAL A 125 -3.38 1.26 -3.47
N MET A 126 -2.40 0.45 -3.87
CA MET A 126 -1.16 0.95 -4.47
C MET A 126 -1.38 1.65 -5.81
N LYS A 127 -2.41 1.24 -6.58
CA LYS A 127 -2.81 1.90 -7.83
C LYS A 127 -3.59 3.19 -7.60
N ASP A 128 -4.48 3.22 -6.61
CA ASP A 128 -5.34 4.38 -6.32
C ASP A 128 -4.59 5.49 -5.58
N THR A 129 -3.66 5.12 -4.70
CA THR A 129 -2.97 6.03 -3.78
C THR A 129 -2.31 7.22 -4.49
N PRO A 130 -1.55 7.04 -5.59
CA PRO A 130 -0.94 8.15 -6.33
C PRO A 130 -1.94 9.23 -6.74
N GLN A 131 -3.11 8.83 -7.23
CA GLN A 131 -4.15 9.77 -7.65
C GLN A 131 -4.87 10.41 -6.46
N ARG A 132 -5.13 9.63 -5.40
CA ARG A 132 -5.82 10.12 -4.19
C ARG A 132 -4.96 11.12 -3.40
N ILE A 133 -3.71 10.76 -3.14
CA ILE A 133 -2.75 11.64 -2.46
C ILE A 133 -2.37 12.79 -3.39
N GLY A 134 -2.12 12.54 -4.68
CA GLY A 134 -1.82 13.59 -5.66
C GLY A 134 -2.86 14.71 -5.68
N LYS A 135 -4.15 14.37 -5.82
CA LYS A 135 -5.27 15.34 -5.79
C LYS A 135 -5.41 16.10 -4.47
N ALA A 136 -4.95 15.51 -3.35
CA ALA A 136 -5.00 16.15 -2.05
C ALA A 136 -3.77 17.01 -1.77
N CYS A 137 -2.67 16.76 -2.48
CA CYS A 137 -1.40 17.47 -2.36
C CYS A 137 -1.25 18.64 -3.34
N GLY A 138 -2.15 18.78 -4.32
CA GLY A 138 -2.18 19.86 -5.30
C GLY A 138 -3.35 19.72 -6.28
#